data_AF-A0A554XCG9-F1
#
_entry.id   AF-A0A554XCG9-F1
#
_cell.length_a   1.000
_cell.length_b   1.000
_cell.length_c   1.000
_cell.angle_alpha   90.00
_cell.angle_beta   90.00
_cell.angle_gamma   90.00
#
_symmetry.space_group_name_H-M   'P 1'
#
loop_
_entity.id
_entity.type
_entity.pdbx_description
1 polymer ?
#
loop_
_entity_poly.entity_id
_entity_poly.type
_entity_poly.pdbx_seq_one_letter_code
_entity_poly.pdbx_strand_id
1 'polypeptide(L)'
;MPPTSHPSGDAAASTTLWGAARGALNDAAALLRVRLELLGVEAAEHALDVAQALGAAVAAAVLLSLGLGFLAVLLTVLWWDGHRLLALALFATVFLTLGAVALVWARARLRAVRWFAASAAELARDVERLRGGAD
;
A
#
# COMPACT_ATOMS: atom_id res chain seq x y z
N MET A 1 73.67 -9.57 21.99
CA MET A 1 72.75 -9.29 20.87
C MET A 1 71.70 -10.40 20.82
N PRO A 2 70.51 -10.20 21.42
CA PRO A 2 69.36 -11.07 21.23
C PRO A 2 68.34 -10.45 20.23
N PRO A 3 67.61 -11.27 19.45
CA PRO A 3 66.67 -10.81 18.43
C PRO A 3 65.34 -10.35 19.04
N THR A 4 64.83 -9.20 18.58
CA THR A 4 63.46 -8.74 18.85
C THR A 4 62.50 -9.35 17.85
N SER A 5 61.76 -10.39 18.23
CA SER A 5 60.55 -10.80 17.52
C SER A 5 59.38 -9.92 17.97
N HIS A 6 58.89 -9.05 17.09
CA HIS A 6 57.56 -8.45 17.18
C HIS A 6 56.53 -9.40 16.53
N PRO A 7 55.62 -9.99 17.30
CA PRO A 7 54.31 -10.34 16.75
C PRO A 7 53.17 -10.00 17.73
N SER A 8 52.26 -9.08 17.37
CA SER A 8 50.85 -9.01 17.90
C SER A 8 50.05 -7.72 17.59
N GLY A 9 50.55 -6.78 16.76
CA GLY A 9 49.80 -5.54 16.44
C GLY A 9 48.48 -5.74 15.68
N ASP A 10 48.42 -6.74 14.80
CA ASP A 10 47.28 -6.93 13.89
C ASP A 10 46.02 -7.47 14.57
N ALA A 11 46.17 -8.28 15.63
CA ALA A 11 45.06 -8.88 16.37
C ALA A 11 44.30 -7.85 17.22
N ALA A 12 45.00 -6.88 17.82
CA ALA A 12 44.38 -5.81 18.60
C ALA A 12 43.63 -4.80 17.70
N ALA A 13 44.18 -4.50 16.52
CA ALA A 13 43.54 -3.66 15.51
C ALA A 13 42.27 -4.30 14.91
N SER A 14 42.28 -5.59 14.62
CA SER A 14 41.09 -6.30 14.14
C SER A 14 39.95 -6.32 15.16
N THR A 15 40.29 -6.40 16.46
CA THR A 15 39.28 -6.47 17.53
C THR A 15 38.58 -5.12 17.75
N THR A 16 39.30 -4.02 17.56
CA THR A 16 38.77 -2.65 17.71
C THR A 16 37.91 -2.23 16.51
N LEU A 17 38.31 -2.58 15.28
CA LEU A 17 37.49 -2.34 14.07
C LEU A 17 36.16 -3.11 14.10
N TRP A 18 36.20 -4.37 14.55
CA TRP A 18 35.00 -5.19 14.71
C TRP A 18 34.05 -4.62 15.77
N GLY A 19 34.60 -4.17 16.91
CA GLY A 19 33.82 -3.50 17.95
C GLY A 19 33.15 -2.22 17.46
N ALA A 20 33.87 -1.39 16.68
CA ALA A 20 33.34 -0.18 16.08
C ALA A 20 32.23 -0.47 15.05
N ALA A 21 32.41 -1.48 14.20
CA ALA A 21 31.39 -1.90 13.23
C ALA A 21 30.12 -2.42 13.92
N ARG A 22 30.28 -3.18 15.00
CA ARG A 22 29.15 -3.71 15.79
C ARG A 22 28.40 -2.60 16.53
N GLY A 23 29.12 -1.60 17.04
CA GLY A 23 28.52 -0.39 17.62
C GLY A 23 27.72 0.40 16.59
N ALA A 24 28.31 0.68 15.42
CA ALA A 24 27.66 1.41 14.33
C ALA A 24 26.40 0.70 13.81
N LEU A 25 26.41 -0.64 13.72
CA LEU A 25 25.22 -1.44 13.38
C LEU A 25 24.12 -1.32 14.43
N ASN A 26 24.48 -1.29 15.71
CA ASN A 26 23.51 -1.16 16.79
C ASN A 26 22.85 0.23 16.80
N ASP A 27 23.64 1.28 16.59
CA ASP A 27 23.13 2.65 16.49
C ASP A 27 22.25 2.84 15.24
N ALA A 28 22.65 2.28 14.10
CA ALA A 28 21.84 2.27 12.90
C ALA A 28 20.52 1.53 13.10
N ALA A 29 20.52 0.38 13.78
CA ALA A 29 19.32 -0.37 14.10
C ALA A 29 18.40 0.40 15.07
N ALA A 30 18.97 1.11 16.05
CA ALA A 30 18.21 1.95 16.98
C ALA A 30 17.56 3.16 16.27
N LEU A 31 18.29 3.83 15.38
CA LEU A 31 17.76 4.93 14.57
C LEU A 31 16.66 4.47 13.60
N LEU A 32 16.88 3.32 12.95
CA LEU A 32 15.89 2.72 12.05
C LEU A 32 14.61 2.37 12.79
N ARG A 33 14.72 1.85 14.02
CA ARG A 33 13.58 1.53 14.89
C ARG A 33 12.72 2.77 15.18
N VAL A 34 13.33 3.86 15.63
CA VAL A 34 12.62 5.11 15.94
C VAL A 34 11.92 5.67 14.70
N ARG A 35 12.59 5.62 13.54
CA ARG A 35 12.02 6.09 12.26
C ARG A 35 10.85 5.21 11.80
N LEU A 36 10.94 3.89 11.92
CA LEU A 36 9.86 2.96 11.58
C LEU A 36 8.68 3.10 12.52
N GLU A 37 8.91 3.39 13.79
CA GLU A 37 7.85 3.67 14.77
C GLU A 37 7.11 4.96 14.41
N LEU A 38 7.83 6.03 14.04
CA LEU A 38 7.22 7.27 13.54
C LEU A 38 6.47 7.06 12.23
N LEU A 39 7.09 6.41 11.23
CA LEU A 39 6.49 6.14 9.93
C LEU A 39 5.27 5.22 10.05
N GLY A 40 5.30 4.26 10.99
CA GLY A 40 4.19 3.37 11.28
C GLY A 40 2.98 4.12 11.85
N VAL A 41 3.22 5.06 12.76
CA VAL A 41 2.17 5.92 13.34
C VAL A 41 1.58 6.86 12.27
N GLU A 42 2.43 7.53 11.51
CA GLU A 42 2.01 8.47 10.46
C GLU A 42 1.29 7.75 9.29
N ALA A 43 1.74 6.54 8.93
CA ALA A 43 1.06 5.70 7.97
C ALA A 43 -0.30 5.20 8.49
N ALA A 44 -0.42 4.90 9.79
CA ALA A 44 -1.67 4.48 10.40
C ALA A 44 -2.70 5.62 10.45
N GLU A 45 -2.27 6.86 10.73
CA GLU A 45 -3.14 8.04 10.68
C GLU A 45 -3.70 8.27 9.28
N HIS A 46 -2.85 8.23 8.25
CA HIS A 46 -3.31 8.43 6.87
C HIS A 46 -4.04 7.23 6.25
N ALA A 47 -3.90 6.03 6.81
CA ALA A 47 -4.60 4.84 6.32
C ALA A 47 -6.12 4.97 6.47
N LEU A 48 -6.60 5.57 7.57
CA LEU A 48 -8.03 5.75 7.81
C LEU A 48 -8.63 6.75 6.82
N ASP A 49 -7.95 7.87 6.57
CA ASP A 49 -8.40 8.88 5.60
C ASP A 49 -8.46 8.31 4.19
N VAL A 50 -7.45 7.54 3.78
CA VAL A 50 -7.46 6.84 2.49
C VAL A 50 -8.60 5.82 2.42
N ALA A 51 -8.86 5.08 3.50
CA ALA A 51 -9.97 4.14 3.57
C ALA A 51 -11.33 4.85 3.48
N GLN A 52 -11.50 5.98 4.15
CA GLN A 52 -12.71 6.81 4.07
C GLN A 52 -12.90 7.40 2.67
N ALA A 53 -11.85 7.93 2.05
CA ALA A 53 -11.88 8.43 0.67
C ALA A 53 -12.26 7.32 -0.32
N LEU A 54 -11.75 6.10 -0.13
CA LEU A 54 -12.15 4.94 -0.93
C LEU A 54 -13.63 4.56 -0.69
N GLY A 55 -14.09 4.59 0.55
CA GLY A 55 -15.50 4.38 0.89
C GLY A 55 -16.41 5.40 0.21
N ALA A 56 -16.05 6.68 0.27
CA ALA A 56 -16.76 7.76 -0.39
C ALA A 56 -16.75 7.61 -1.92
N ALA A 57 -15.63 7.20 -2.52
CA ALA A 57 -15.54 6.93 -3.96
C ALA A 57 -16.44 5.75 -4.38
N VAL A 58 -16.49 4.68 -3.59
CA VAL A 58 -17.40 3.54 -3.83
C VAL A 58 -18.85 3.99 -3.73
N ALA A 59 -19.22 4.75 -2.69
CA ALA A 59 -20.56 5.30 -2.54
C ALA A 59 -20.94 6.20 -3.72
N ALA A 60 -20.06 7.14 -4.11
CA ALA A 60 -20.27 8.00 -5.27
C ALA A 60 -20.45 7.20 -6.57
N ALA A 61 -19.64 6.15 -6.79
CA ALA A 61 -19.78 5.28 -7.96
C ALA A 61 -21.13 4.54 -7.98
N VAL A 62 -21.61 4.06 -6.83
CA VAL A 62 -22.92 3.42 -6.70
C VAL A 62 -24.04 4.42 -6.99
N LEU A 63 -24.00 5.61 -6.38
CA LEU A 63 -25.00 6.66 -6.62
C LEU A 63 -25.02 7.11 -8.08
N LEU A 64 -23.86 7.30 -8.72
CA LEU A 64 -23.76 7.64 -10.14
C LEU A 64 -24.32 6.53 -11.04
N SER A 65 -24.01 5.27 -10.74
CA SER A 65 -24.55 4.12 -11.46
C SER A 65 -26.08 4.03 -11.31
N LEU A 66 -26.62 4.37 -10.15
CA LEU A 66 -28.07 4.41 -9.96
C LEU A 66 -28.71 5.59 -10.72
N GLY A 67 -28.14 6.79 -10.60
CA GLY A 67 -28.63 8.02 -11.23
C GLY A 67 -28.59 7.95 -12.75
N LEU A 68 -27.52 7.40 -13.33
CA LEU A 68 -27.42 7.18 -14.76
C LEU A 68 -28.54 6.21 -15.21
N GLY A 69 -28.95 5.25 -14.37
CA GLY A 69 -29.93 4.22 -14.71
C GLY A 69 -31.33 4.83 -14.77
N PHE A 70 -31.64 5.67 -13.79
CA PHE A 70 -32.82 6.53 -13.84
C PHE A 70 -32.81 7.47 -15.05
N LEU A 71 -31.66 8.05 -15.41
CA LEU A 71 -31.54 8.91 -16.58
C LEU A 71 -31.81 8.14 -17.89
N ALA A 72 -31.32 6.90 -18.01
CA ALA A 72 -31.60 6.03 -19.14
C ALA A 72 -33.10 5.70 -19.26
N VAL A 73 -33.77 5.41 -18.14
CA VAL A 73 -35.22 5.19 -18.11
C VAL A 73 -35.96 6.47 -18.52
N LEU A 74 -35.59 7.63 -17.95
CA LEU A 74 -36.18 8.93 -18.27
C LEU A 74 -36.06 9.24 -19.77
N LEU A 75 -34.90 9.01 -20.37
CA LEU A 75 -34.66 9.22 -21.80
C LEU A 75 -35.43 8.22 -22.68
N THR A 76 -35.54 6.96 -22.24
CA THR A 76 -36.36 5.96 -22.92
C THR A 76 -37.83 6.36 -22.96
N VAL A 77 -38.35 6.88 -21.85
CA VAL A 77 -39.73 7.39 -21.75
C VAL A 77 -39.91 8.67 -22.56
N LEU A 78 -38.93 9.60 -22.51
CA LEU A 78 -38.98 10.86 -23.25
C LEU A 78 -38.96 10.66 -24.77
N TRP A 79 -38.24 9.63 -25.26
CA TRP A 79 -38.06 9.35 -26.70
C TRP A 79 -38.93 8.20 -27.24
N TRP A 80 -39.89 7.74 -26.43
CA TRP A 80 -40.64 6.50 -26.61
C TRP A 80 -41.43 6.36 -27.94
N ASP A 81 -41.72 7.47 -28.62
CA ASP A 81 -42.61 7.48 -29.80
C ASP A 81 -41.98 7.01 -31.12
N GLY A 82 -40.65 7.11 -31.29
CA GLY A 82 -40.02 6.89 -32.62
C GLY A 82 -39.03 5.72 -32.73
N HIS A 83 -38.19 5.49 -31.73
CA HIS A 83 -36.99 4.64 -31.88
C HIS A 83 -36.61 3.90 -30.58
N ARG A 84 -37.59 3.24 -29.94
CA ARG A 84 -37.43 2.56 -28.64
C ARG A 84 -36.21 1.65 -28.51
N LEU A 85 -35.89 0.86 -29.54
CA LEU A 85 -34.79 -0.11 -29.51
C LEU A 85 -33.41 0.55 -29.58
N LEU A 86 -33.26 1.65 -30.31
CA LEU A 86 -31.99 2.38 -30.43
C LEU A 86 -31.65 3.11 -29.13
N ALA A 87 -32.64 3.74 -28.50
CA ALA A 87 -32.48 4.34 -27.18
C ALA A 87 -32.04 3.28 -26.16
N LEU A 88 -32.72 2.14 -26.13
CA LEU A 88 -32.41 1.05 -25.19
C LEU A 88 -31.00 0.47 -25.41
N ALA A 89 -30.60 0.22 -26.66
CA ALA A 89 -29.30 -0.34 -26.99
C ALA A 89 -28.15 0.64 -26.69
N LEU A 90 -28.29 1.92 -27.05
CA LEU A 90 -27.27 2.93 -26.78
C LEU A 90 -27.06 3.10 -25.27
N PHE A 91 -28.14 3.22 -24.51
CA PHE A 91 -28.06 3.36 -23.05
C PHE A 91 -27.53 2.11 -22.37
N ALA A 92 -27.96 0.92 -22.77
CA ALA A 92 -27.42 -0.34 -22.24
C ALA A 92 -25.91 -0.46 -22.48
N THR A 93 -25.43 -0.07 -23.67
CA THR A 93 -24.01 -0.13 -24.02
C THR A 93 -23.19 0.88 -23.21
N VAL A 94 -23.68 2.12 -23.06
CA VAL A 94 -23.03 3.14 -22.22
C VAL A 94 -23.00 2.70 -20.75
N PHE A 95 -24.07 2.10 -20.25
CA PHE A 95 -24.12 1.58 -18.89
C PHE A 95 -23.14 0.45 -18.63
N LEU A 96 -23.12 -0.53 -19.52
CA LEU A 96 -22.25 -1.69 -19.42
C LEU A 96 -20.78 -1.27 -19.51
N THR A 97 -20.45 -0.32 -20.38
CA THR A 97 -19.09 0.19 -20.52
C THR A 97 -18.65 0.99 -19.30
N LEU A 98 -19.45 1.94 -18.80
CA LEU A 98 -19.12 2.66 -17.56
C LEU A 98 -19.02 1.71 -16.36
N GLY A 99 -19.96 0.78 -16.22
CA GLY A 99 -19.95 -0.22 -15.15
C GLY A 99 -18.72 -1.12 -15.21
N ALA A 100 -18.33 -1.58 -16.41
CA ALA A 100 -17.12 -2.39 -16.60
C ALA A 100 -15.84 -1.61 -16.26
N VAL A 101 -15.72 -0.35 -16.71
CA VAL A 101 -14.57 0.51 -16.39
C VAL A 101 -14.47 0.74 -14.89
N ALA A 102 -15.58 1.09 -14.22
CA ALA A 102 -15.62 1.28 -12.78
C ALA A 102 -15.22 0.00 -12.02
N LEU A 103 -15.69 -1.16 -12.48
CA LEU A 103 -15.37 -2.45 -11.88
C LEU A 103 -13.89 -2.82 -12.04
N VAL A 104 -13.29 -2.53 -13.19
CA VAL A 104 -11.85 -2.74 -13.43
C VAL A 104 -11.03 -1.81 -12.53
N TRP A 105 -11.40 -0.54 -12.44
CA TRP A 105 -10.73 0.45 -11.60
C TRP A 105 -10.81 0.08 -10.11
N ALA A 106 -12.00 -0.31 -9.64
CA ALA A 106 -12.22 -0.78 -8.28
C ALA A 106 -11.39 -2.04 -7.97
N ARG A 107 -11.35 -3.01 -8.89
CA ARG A 107 -10.52 -4.22 -8.73
C ARG A 107 -9.02 -3.91 -8.67
N ALA A 108 -8.54 -2.98 -9.51
CA ALA A 108 -7.14 -2.57 -9.48
C ALA A 108 -6.78 -1.91 -8.14
N ARG A 109 -7.64 -1.02 -7.65
CA ARG A 109 -7.45 -0.31 -6.37
C ARG A 109 -7.49 -1.27 -5.17
N LEU A 110 -8.46 -2.19 -5.13
CA LEU A 110 -8.57 -3.20 -4.08
C LEU A 110 -7.37 -4.15 -4.05
N ARG A 111 -6.84 -4.53 -5.23
CA ARG A 111 -5.60 -5.33 -5.30
C ARG A 111 -4.41 -4.57 -4.74
N ALA A 112 -4.24 -3.30 -5.11
CA ALA A 112 -3.13 -2.49 -4.60
C ALA A 112 -3.15 -2.37 -3.06
N VAL A 113 -4.32 -2.11 -2.47
CA VAL A 113 -4.47 -2.03 -1.00
C VAL A 113 -4.14 -3.37 -0.32
N ARG A 114 -4.58 -4.50 -0.90
CA ARG A 114 -4.30 -5.84 -0.34
C ARG A 114 -2.81 -6.21 -0.38
N TRP A 115 -2.11 -5.86 -1.45
CA TRP A 115 -0.67 -6.11 -1.56
C TRP A 115 0.11 -5.30 -0.53
N PHE A 116 -0.22 -4.01 -0.37
CA PHE A 116 0.39 -3.16 0.66
C PHE A 116 0.14 -3.67 2.07
N ALA A 117 -1.11 -4.04 2.40
CA ALA A 117 -1.45 -4.59 3.70
C ALA A 117 -0.69 -5.89 4.00
N ALA A 118 -0.53 -6.78 3.01
CA ALA A 118 0.22 -8.01 3.15
C ALA A 118 1.72 -7.76 3.35
N SER A 119 2.33 -6.85 2.57
CA SER A 119 3.73 -6.48 2.73
C SER A 119 4.01 -5.81 4.08
N ALA A 120 3.11 -4.94 4.55
CA ALA A 120 3.22 -4.33 5.88
C ALA A 120 3.16 -5.38 7.01
N ALA A 121 2.27 -6.37 6.88
CA ALA A 121 2.17 -7.47 7.83
C ALA A 121 3.37 -8.44 7.80
N GLU A 122 4.02 -8.61 6.64
CA GLU A 122 5.26 -9.38 6.51
C GLU A 122 6.43 -8.64 7.18
N LEU A 123 6.55 -7.33 6.94
CA LEU A 123 7.61 -6.50 7.51
C LEU A 123 7.51 -6.43 9.05
N ALA A 124 6.28 -6.37 9.60
CA ALA A 124 6.05 -6.43 11.04
C ALA A 124 6.53 -7.76 11.65
N ARG A 125 6.33 -8.89 10.94
CA ARG A 125 6.79 -10.21 11.40
C ARG A 125 8.30 -10.35 11.37
N ASP A 126 8.97 -9.76 10.38
CA ASP A 126 10.43 -9.79 10.30
C ASP A 126 11.08 -8.95 11.41
N VAL A 127 10.48 -7.81 11.78
CA VAL A 127 10.92 -7.01 12.93
C VAL A 127 10.77 -7.78 14.25
N GLU A 128 9.69 -8.56 14.40
CA GLU A 128 9.46 -9.37 15.61
C GLU A 128 10.47 -10.51 15.72
N ARG A 129 10.83 -11.16 14.61
CA ARG A 129 11.89 -12.19 14.57
C ARG A 129 13.26 -11.63 14.92
N LEU A 130 13.57 -10.42 14.45
CA LEU A 130 14.82 -9.74 14.80
C LEU A 130 14.86 -9.30 16.26
N ARG A 131 13.71 -9.08 16.91
CA ARG A 131 13.62 -8.84 18.36
C ARG A 131 13.84 -10.12 19.18
N GLY A 132 13.19 -11.23 18.81
CA GLY A 132 13.31 -12.50 19.56
C GLY A 132 14.62 -13.28 19.36
N GLY A 133 15.46 -12.87 18.40
CA GLY A 133 16.81 -13.42 18.20
C GLY A 133 17.93 -12.60 18.86
N ALA A 134 17.58 -11.53 19.59
CA ALA A 134 18.53 -10.66 20.29
C ALA A 134 18.65 -10.98 21.80
N ASP A 135 17.98 -12.05 22.26
CA ASP A 135 18.09 -12.64 23.59
C ASP A 135 19.10 -13.80 23.60
#